data_AF-A0A2W6B7F6-F1
#
_entry.id   AF-A0A2W6B7F6-F1
#
_cell.length_a   1.000
_cell.length_b   1.000
_cell.length_c   1.000
_cell.angle_alpha   90.00
_cell.angle_beta   90.00
_cell.angle_gamma   90.00
#
_symmetry.space_group_name_H-M   'P 1'
#
loop_
_entity.id
_entity.type
_entity.pdbx_description
1 polymer ?
#
loop_
_entity_poly.entity_id
_entity_poly.type
_entity_poly.pdbx_seq_one_letter_code
_entity_poly.pdbx_strand_id
1 'polypeptide(L)'
;MMSPWYQALFPTRLVSSRAAIQELITTRSGFRMGTSVNGVLTGLVGHVVRQEGWDLVSFPAIAEADEEHSVDTLFGRKRFIRHTGDVLHPERESLSTLEQIRANLGTYNFAGQYQQTPAPAGGGMVKEAWFQRYEPHALPVSFDQIIQSWDTANTPTELADYSVCTTWDVKGSHFYLLNVLRKKLAYPDLERAVHEQNRLFNPSVILIEDKASGTQLIQDLIETGLSKVRHYKPDGDKIMRLHAQTAAIENGFVHLPRDAHWLADYLHELTVFPNGRHDDQVDSTSQALAWTKQRPPGWGIFEYYRQEAEKAKRLIPPVMVRFKAPPGVSRVYTMSGHQHMV
;
A
#
# COMPACT_ATOMS: atom_id res chain seq x y z
N MET A 1 2.07 28.22 16.66
CA MET A 1 1.38 29.03 15.63
C MET A 1 1.45 30.51 16.06
N MET A 2 2.64 31.11 15.92
CA MET A 2 3.00 32.41 16.52
C MET A 2 3.64 33.38 15.51
N SER A 3 3.70 33.05 14.21
CA SER A 3 4.40 33.93 13.28
C SER A 3 3.66 35.27 13.10
N PRO A 4 4.39 36.39 12.98
CA PRO A 4 3.80 37.71 12.80
C PRO A 4 2.91 37.83 11.56
N TRP A 5 3.24 37.11 10.48
CA TRP A 5 2.47 37.16 9.23
C TRP A 5 1.13 36.41 9.35
N TYR A 6 1.11 35.24 9.99
CA TYR A 6 -0.10 34.42 10.14
C TYR A 6 -1.11 35.10 11.08
N GLN A 7 -0.62 35.68 12.18
CA GLN A 7 -1.44 36.45 13.12
C GLN A 7 -2.01 37.73 12.49
N ALA A 8 -1.27 38.35 11.58
CA ALA A 8 -1.74 39.54 10.86
C ALA A 8 -2.82 39.23 9.81
N LEU A 9 -2.82 38.02 9.24
CA LEU A 9 -3.79 37.58 8.23
C LEU A 9 -5.05 36.94 8.82
N PHE A 10 -4.95 36.27 9.97
CA PHE A 10 -6.06 35.59 10.62
C PHE A 10 -6.22 36.05 12.07
N PRO A 11 -7.00 37.12 12.33
CA PRO A 11 -7.14 37.72 13.67
C PRO A 11 -7.97 36.87 14.67
N THR A 12 -8.48 35.71 14.25
CA THR A 12 -9.31 34.85 15.09
C THR A 12 -8.47 33.91 15.96
N ARG A 13 -8.71 33.94 17.27
CA ARG A 13 -8.14 32.98 18.22
C ARG A 13 -8.68 31.58 17.93
N LEU A 14 -7.79 30.62 17.72
CA LEU A 14 -8.15 29.20 17.68
C LEU A 14 -8.65 28.77 19.07
N VAL A 15 -9.90 28.33 19.13
CA VAL A 15 -10.51 27.75 20.33
C VAL A 15 -9.98 26.34 20.48
N SER A 16 -9.19 26.07 21.52
CA SER A 16 -8.53 24.78 21.78
C SER A 16 -9.49 23.63 22.09
N SER A 17 -10.78 23.91 22.26
CA SER A 17 -11.81 22.95 22.70
C SER A 17 -12.85 22.57 21.64
N ARG A 18 -12.74 23.02 20.38
CA ARG A 18 -13.70 22.66 19.32
C ARG A 18 -13.12 21.67 18.31
N ALA A 19 -13.93 20.65 17.99
CA ALA A 19 -13.65 19.74 16.87
C ALA A 19 -13.56 20.52 15.55
N ALA A 20 -12.68 20.07 14.64
CA ALA A 20 -12.47 20.68 13.34
C ALA A 20 -13.79 20.72 12.55
N ILE A 21 -14.31 21.92 12.31
CA ILE A 21 -15.50 22.12 11.48
C ILE A 21 -15.07 22.04 10.02
N GLN A 22 -15.63 21.09 9.27
CA GLN A 22 -15.27 20.81 7.87
C GLN A 22 -15.82 21.87 6.88
N GLU A 23 -16.87 22.60 7.28
CA GLU A 23 -17.50 23.64 6.46
C GLU A 23 -17.69 24.93 7.25
N LEU A 24 -17.09 26.02 6.78
CA LEU A 24 -17.26 27.35 7.34
C LEU A 24 -17.96 28.25 6.33
N ILE A 25 -19.13 28.76 6.66
CA ILE A 25 -19.83 29.75 5.82
C ILE A 25 -19.32 31.15 6.18
N THR A 26 -18.83 31.87 5.19
CA THR A 26 -18.33 33.25 5.31
C THR A 26 -19.49 34.24 5.44
N THR A 27 -19.22 35.41 6.02
CA THR A 27 -20.20 36.48 6.27
C THR A 27 -20.78 37.13 5.00
N ARG A 28 -20.26 36.79 3.81
CA ARG A 28 -20.79 37.22 2.50
C ARG A 28 -21.39 36.06 1.70
N SER A 29 -21.88 35.02 2.39
CA SER A 29 -22.53 33.84 1.79
C SER A 29 -21.63 32.94 0.91
N GLY A 30 -20.31 33.13 0.91
CA GLY A 30 -19.36 32.13 0.41
C GLY A 30 -19.10 31.03 1.43
N PHE A 31 -18.47 29.92 1.06
CA PHE A 31 -18.10 28.83 1.97
C PHE A 31 -16.59 28.54 1.89
N ARG A 32 -16.04 27.99 2.97
CA ARG A 32 -14.67 27.48 3.08
C ARG A 32 -14.77 26.02 3.52
N MET A 33 -14.38 25.10 2.64
CA MET A 33 -14.23 23.69 2.97
C MET A 33 -12.80 23.41 3.41
N GLY A 34 -12.65 22.78 4.57
CA GLY A 34 -11.35 22.34 5.08
C GLY A 34 -11.24 20.82 5.01
N THR A 35 -10.25 20.30 4.30
CA THR A 35 -9.99 18.86 4.23
C THR A 35 -8.72 18.51 4.99
N SER A 36 -8.68 17.34 5.63
CA SER A 36 -7.46 16.85 6.26
C SER A 36 -6.48 16.33 5.20
N VAL A 37 -5.21 16.26 5.56
CA VAL A 37 -4.06 15.83 4.73
C VAL A 37 -4.22 14.40 4.16
N ASN A 38 -5.16 13.61 4.71
CA ASN A 38 -5.42 12.21 4.33
C ASN A 38 -6.74 12.03 3.55
N GLY A 39 -7.43 13.10 3.18
CA GLY A 39 -8.73 13.03 2.51
C GLY A 39 -8.66 12.98 0.98
N VAL A 40 -9.64 12.30 0.37
CA VAL A 40 -9.87 12.04 -1.08
C VAL A 40 -10.00 13.31 -1.95
N LEU A 41 -9.91 14.52 -1.36
CA LEU A 41 -10.35 15.78 -1.97
C LEU A 41 -9.25 16.62 -2.63
N THR A 42 -7.99 16.18 -2.68
CA THR A 42 -6.99 16.81 -3.55
C THR A 42 -7.42 16.82 -5.03
N GLY A 43 -8.32 15.91 -5.43
CA GLY A 43 -8.97 15.93 -6.74
C GLY A 43 -10.09 16.95 -6.94
N LEU A 44 -10.73 17.46 -5.88
CA LEU A 44 -11.91 18.36 -5.99
C LEU A 44 -11.52 19.77 -6.39
N VAL A 45 -10.42 20.32 -5.85
CA VAL A 45 -9.93 21.66 -6.25
C VAL A 45 -9.62 21.68 -7.75
N GLY A 46 -8.91 20.66 -8.24
CA GLY A 46 -8.62 20.50 -9.66
C GLY A 46 -9.85 20.21 -10.53
N HIS A 47 -10.94 19.70 -9.96
CA HIS A 47 -12.21 19.47 -10.67
C HIS A 47 -13.03 20.77 -10.77
N VAL A 48 -13.15 21.51 -9.67
CA VAL A 48 -13.93 22.76 -9.56
C VAL A 48 -13.30 23.89 -10.40
N VAL A 49 -11.97 24.04 -10.38
CA VAL A 49 -11.24 25.01 -11.21
C VAL A 49 -11.44 24.73 -12.73
N ARG A 50 -11.72 23.48 -13.11
CA ARG A 50 -12.00 23.12 -14.52
C ARG A 50 -13.44 23.35 -14.94
N GLN A 51 -14.38 23.39 -14.00
CA GLN A 51 -15.81 23.53 -14.28
C GLN A 51 -16.27 24.99 -14.27
N GLU A 52 -15.64 25.83 -13.47
CA GLU A 52 -16.07 27.20 -13.21
C GLU A 52 -14.86 28.15 -13.11
N GLY A 53 -15.08 29.46 -13.33
CA GLY A 53 -14.03 30.49 -13.33
C GLY A 53 -13.58 30.90 -11.93
N TRP A 54 -13.04 29.97 -11.15
CA TRP A 54 -12.53 30.24 -9.80
C TRP A 54 -11.09 30.77 -9.83
N ASP A 55 -10.80 31.73 -8.97
CA ASP A 55 -9.43 32.19 -8.69
C ASP A 55 -8.74 31.24 -7.71
N LEU A 56 -7.67 30.57 -8.16
CA LEU A 56 -6.89 29.67 -7.32
C LEU A 56 -5.87 30.46 -6.49
N VAL A 57 -5.97 30.34 -5.16
CA VAL A 57 -4.97 30.87 -4.22
C VAL A 57 -4.18 29.69 -3.65
N SER A 58 -2.89 29.61 -3.99
CA SER A 58 -1.97 28.56 -3.55
C SER A 58 -0.80 29.18 -2.77
N PHE A 59 -0.45 28.57 -1.63
CA PHE A 59 0.70 28.92 -0.80
C PHE A 59 1.54 27.67 -0.54
N PRO A 60 2.43 27.29 -1.47
CA PRO A 60 3.27 26.11 -1.31
C PRO A 60 4.24 26.28 -0.14
N ALA A 61 4.55 25.17 0.54
CA ALA A 61 5.48 25.13 1.67
C ALA A 61 6.87 25.65 1.28
N ILE A 62 7.34 25.38 0.07
CA ILE A 62 8.54 25.95 -0.55
C ILE A 62 8.10 26.69 -1.81
N ALA A 63 8.46 27.96 -1.97
CA ALA A 63 8.11 28.73 -3.17
C ALA A 63 8.77 28.12 -4.42
N GLU A 64 7.98 27.81 -5.46
CA GLU A 64 8.49 27.24 -6.72
C GLU A 64 8.88 28.31 -7.74
N ALA A 65 8.35 29.51 -7.57
CA ALA A 65 8.67 30.69 -8.36
C ALA A 65 8.60 31.92 -7.46
N ASP A 66 9.17 33.03 -7.95
CA ASP A 66 9.04 34.33 -7.29
C ASP A 66 7.56 34.75 -7.31
N GLU A 67 7.00 35.01 -6.14
CA GLU A 67 5.58 35.31 -5.98
C GLU A 67 5.35 36.57 -5.14
N GLU A 68 4.37 37.36 -5.55
CA GLU A 68 3.91 38.55 -4.84
C GLU A 68 2.43 38.44 -4.53
N HIS A 69 2.09 38.44 -3.25
CA HIS A 69 0.72 38.38 -2.76
C HIS A 69 0.34 39.71 -2.11
N SER A 70 -0.73 40.33 -2.62
CA SER A 70 -1.29 41.55 -2.06
C SER A 70 -2.59 41.24 -1.33
N VAL A 71 -2.67 41.57 -0.04
CA VAL A 71 -3.86 41.32 0.78
C VAL A 71 -4.36 42.63 1.39
N ASP A 72 -5.64 42.92 1.18
CA ASP A 72 -6.31 44.04 1.84
C ASP A 72 -6.62 43.66 3.29
N THR A 73 -6.02 44.40 4.22
CA THR A 73 -6.27 44.24 5.65
C THR A 73 -7.06 45.42 6.18
N LEU A 74 -7.60 45.29 7.40
CA LEU A 74 -8.25 46.41 8.11
C LEU A 74 -7.32 47.62 8.31
N PHE A 75 -6.01 47.45 8.13
CA PHE A 75 -4.99 48.49 8.26
C PHE A 75 -4.40 48.93 6.91
N GLY A 76 -5.04 48.58 5.79
CA GLY A 76 -4.60 48.88 4.43
C GLY A 76 -4.01 47.68 3.70
N ARG A 77 -3.61 47.89 2.45
CA ARG A 77 -3.07 46.85 1.56
C ARG A 77 -1.66 46.47 1.98
N LYS A 78 -1.45 45.19 2.33
CA LYS A 78 -0.13 44.62 2.63
C LYS A 78 0.35 43.78 1.45
N ARG A 79 1.66 43.82 1.21
CA ARG A 79 2.34 43.05 0.16
C ARG A 79 3.28 42.04 0.81
N PHE A 80 3.22 40.81 0.34
CA PHE A 80 4.10 39.71 0.74
C PHE A 80 4.84 39.23 -0.49
N ILE A 81 6.17 39.24 -0.42
CA ILE A 81 7.04 38.79 -1.52
C ILE A 81 7.76 37.55 -1.02
N ARG A 82 7.79 36.49 -1.84
CA ARG A 82 8.60 35.29 -1.63
C ARG A 82 9.40 35.02 -2.88
N HIS A 83 10.66 34.68 -2.70
CA HIS A 83 11.53 34.23 -3.78
C HIS A 83 11.50 32.72 -3.89
N THR A 84 11.86 32.21 -5.06
CA THR A 84 12.02 30.78 -5.33
C THR A 84 12.90 30.12 -4.26
N GLY A 85 12.39 29.08 -3.60
CA GLY A 85 13.05 28.38 -2.49
C GLY A 85 12.68 28.87 -1.09
N ASP A 86 11.98 30.01 -0.96
CA ASP A 86 11.57 30.52 0.35
C ASP A 86 10.53 29.61 1.02
N VAL A 87 10.76 29.32 2.29
CA VAL A 87 9.86 28.50 3.09
C VAL A 87 8.70 29.35 3.62
N LEU A 88 7.46 28.85 3.49
CA LEU A 88 6.25 29.56 3.87
C LEU A 88 6.21 29.91 5.37
N HIS A 89 6.68 28.99 6.22
CA HIS A 89 6.70 29.19 7.66
C HIS A 89 7.93 28.55 8.33
N PRO A 90 9.12 29.16 8.21
CA PRO A 90 10.40 28.58 8.65
C PRO A 90 10.42 28.20 10.14
N GLU A 91 9.75 28.98 11.00
CA GLU A 91 9.65 28.73 12.45
C GLU A 91 8.82 27.49 12.82
N ARG A 92 7.96 27.02 11.91
CA ARG A 92 7.11 25.85 12.13
C ARG A 92 7.76 24.62 11.52
N GLU A 93 8.12 24.73 10.26
CA GLU A 93 8.77 23.68 9.47
C GLU A 93 9.94 24.34 8.75
N SER A 94 11.16 24.11 9.22
CA SER A 94 12.37 24.63 8.56
C SER A 94 12.60 23.91 7.23
N LEU A 95 13.45 24.48 6.37
CA LEU A 95 13.82 23.85 5.10
C LEU A 95 14.35 22.43 5.30
N SER A 96 15.24 22.22 6.26
CA SER A 96 15.78 20.89 6.59
C SER A 96 14.70 19.89 6.99
N THR A 97 13.70 20.34 7.76
CA THR A 97 12.57 19.50 8.16
C THR A 97 11.68 19.17 6.96
N LEU A 98 11.43 20.14 6.07
CA LEU A 98 10.68 19.90 4.84
C LEU A 98 11.39 18.93 3.90
N GLU A 99 12.72 18.99 3.82
CA GLU A 99 13.50 18.03 3.04
C GLU A 99 13.47 16.62 3.63
N GLN A 100 13.55 16.48 4.96
CA GLN A 100 13.37 15.20 5.65
C GLN A 100 11.96 14.63 5.44
N ILE A 101 10.95 15.49 5.54
CA ILE A 101 9.56 15.12 5.26
C ILE A 101 9.41 14.68 3.80
N ARG A 102 10.00 15.41 2.84
CA ARG A 102 10.00 15.05 1.42
C ARG A 102 10.64 13.68 1.17
N ALA A 103 11.77 13.38 1.82
CA ALA A 103 12.43 12.08 1.71
C ALA A 103 11.59 10.93 2.31
N ASN A 104 10.92 11.18 3.44
CA ASN A 104 10.10 10.18 4.13
C ASN A 104 8.75 9.94 3.44
N LEU A 105 8.09 11.00 2.97
CA LEU A 105 6.79 10.93 2.30
C LEU A 105 6.92 10.56 0.82
N GLY A 106 8.04 10.83 0.18
CA GLY A 106 8.20 10.74 -1.27
C GLY A 106 7.79 12.03 -1.99
N THR A 107 8.39 12.28 -3.16
CA THR A 107 8.25 13.54 -3.92
C THR A 107 6.80 13.79 -4.34
N TYR A 108 6.07 12.74 -4.73
CA TYR A 108 4.66 12.84 -5.12
C TYR A 108 3.78 13.33 -3.96
N ASN A 109 3.95 12.72 -2.78
CA ASN A 109 3.13 13.01 -1.59
C ASN A 109 3.45 14.42 -1.07
N PHE A 110 4.74 14.80 -1.12
CA PHE A 110 5.18 16.14 -0.79
C PHE A 110 4.59 17.19 -1.76
N ALA A 111 4.56 16.91 -3.07
CA ALA A 111 3.99 17.82 -4.05
C ALA A 111 2.48 18.07 -3.81
N GLY A 112 1.71 17.01 -3.57
CA GLY A 112 0.28 17.14 -3.30
C GLY A 112 -0.05 17.81 -1.97
N GLN A 113 0.62 17.40 -0.88
CA GLN A 113 0.28 17.85 0.48
C GLN A 113 0.95 19.18 0.87
N TYR A 114 2.22 19.37 0.50
CA TYR A 114 3.04 20.51 0.92
C TYR A 114 3.18 21.58 -0.17
N GLN A 115 3.28 21.18 -1.44
CA GLN A 115 3.35 22.16 -2.55
C GLN A 115 1.97 22.57 -3.09
N GLN A 116 0.89 21.93 -2.63
CA GLN A 116 -0.48 22.18 -3.12
C GLN A 116 -0.62 22.02 -4.65
N THR A 117 0.24 21.19 -5.23
CA THR A 117 0.21 20.84 -6.65
C THR A 117 -0.45 19.48 -6.76
N PRO A 118 -1.80 19.40 -6.91
CA PRO A 118 -2.45 18.14 -7.22
C PRO A 118 -1.78 17.60 -8.48
N ALA A 119 -1.29 16.36 -8.41
CA ALA A 119 -0.30 15.78 -9.31
C ALA A 119 -0.46 16.17 -10.80
N PRO A 120 0.66 16.36 -11.54
CA PRO A 120 0.59 16.69 -12.96
C PRO A 120 -0.19 15.61 -13.72
N ALA A 121 -1.04 16.06 -14.65
CA ALA A 121 -1.99 15.24 -15.40
C ALA A 121 -1.37 14.19 -16.35
N GLY A 122 -0.11 13.80 -16.19
CA GLY A 122 0.59 12.95 -17.16
C GLY A 122 1.84 12.20 -16.66
N GLY A 123 2.10 12.16 -15.36
CA GLY A 123 3.14 11.29 -14.79
C GLY A 123 2.48 10.27 -13.87
N GLY A 124 2.57 8.98 -14.17
CA GLY A 124 2.00 7.95 -13.31
C GLY A 124 2.57 8.01 -11.88
N MET A 125 1.86 7.38 -10.96
CA MET A 125 2.17 7.46 -9.51
C MET A 125 3.54 6.90 -9.16
N VAL A 126 4.07 6.02 -10.01
CA VAL A 126 5.38 5.39 -9.85
C VAL A 126 6.17 5.61 -11.14
N LYS A 127 7.47 5.89 -11.01
CA LYS A 127 8.40 5.99 -12.14
C LYS A 127 9.24 4.74 -12.24
N GLU A 128 9.48 4.27 -13.46
CA GLU A 128 10.34 3.10 -13.69
C GLU A 128 11.73 3.28 -13.06
N ALA A 129 12.31 4.48 -13.17
CA ALA A 129 13.64 4.79 -12.65
C ALA A 129 13.77 4.67 -11.12
N TRP A 130 12.65 4.58 -10.39
CA TRP A 130 12.68 4.38 -8.93
C TRP A 130 12.99 2.93 -8.55
N PHE A 131 12.67 1.97 -9.42
CA PHE A 131 12.95 0.57 -9.18
C PHE A 131 14.44 0.27 -9.34
N GLN A 132 15.03 -0.35 -8.32
CA GLN A 132 16.38 -0.87 -8.43
C GLN A 132 16.37 -2.17 -9.25
N ARG A 133 17.44 -2.42 -10.00
CA ARG A 133 17.60 -3.66 -10.77
C ARG A 133 18.55 -4.60 -10.06
N TYR A 134 18.22 -5.89 -10.03
CA TYR A 134 19.10 -6.93 -9.51
C TYR A 134 19.37 -8.01 -10.56
N GLU A 135 20.55 -8.61 -10.48
CA GLU A 135 20.89 -9.84 -11.21
C GLU A 135 20.57 -11.05 -10.33
N PRO A 136 20.16 -12.21 -10.87
CA PRO A 136 19.82 -13.38 -10.07
C PRO A 136 20.92 -13.81 -9.08
N HIS A 137 22.19 -13.64 -9.44
CA HIS A 137 23.34 -13.93 -8.57
C HIS A 137 23.55 -12.91 -7.43
N ALA A 138 22.92 -11.74 -7.52
CA ALA A 138 23.00 -10.66 -6.53
C ALA A 138 21.89 -10.76 -5.47
N LEU A 139 21.02 -11.77 -5.56
CA LEU A 139 20.04 -12.05 -4.54
C LEU A 139 20.74 -12.37 -3.20
N PRO A 140 20.22 -11.85 -2.06
CA PRO A 140 20.71 -12.22 -0.75
C PRO A 140 20.81 -13.74 -0.54
N VAL A 141 21.89 -14.19 0.14
CA VAL A 141 22.14 -15.61 0.44
C VAL A 141 21.06 -16.22 1.35
N SER A 142 20.37 -15.38 2.11
CA SER A 142 19.25 -15.78 2.97
C SER A 142 18.18 -14.70 2.97
N PHE A 143 16.93 -15.12 3.09
CA PHE A 143 15.76 -14.23 3.13
C PHE A 143 15.08 -14.30 4.49
N ASP A 144 14.50 -13.19 4.92
CA ASP A 144 13.77 -13.13 6.20
C ASP A 144 12.34 -13.66 5.98
N GLN A 145 11.76 -13.37 4.82
CA GLN A 145 10.43 -13.83 4.45
C GLN A 145 10.27 -13.90 2.93
N ILE A 146 9.52 -14.90 2.46
CA ILE A 146 8.97 -14.96 1.10
C ILE A 146 7.45 -14.74 1.20
N ILE A 147 6.94 -13.75 0.48
CA ILE A 147 5.53 -13.36 0.47
C ILE A 147 4.97 -13.60 -0.93
N GLN A 148 3.82 -14.28 -1.00
CA GLN A 148 2.99 -14.26 -2.20
C GLN A 148 1.78 -13.37 -1.96
N SER A 149 1.49 -12.48 -2.89
CA SER A 149 0.35 -11.59 -2.83
C SER A 149 -0.55 -11.86 -4.02
N TRP A 150 -1.74 -12.38 -3.73
CA TRP A 150 -2.74 -12.71 -4.73
C TRP A 150 -3.80 -11.62 -4.79
N ASP A 151 -4.02 -11.14 -6.01
CA ASP A 151 -5.22 -10.43 -6.41
C ASP A 151 -6.03 -11.35 -7.32
N THR A 152 -7.26 -11.65 -6.93
CA THR A 152 -8.08 -12.71 -7.53
C THR A 152 -9.22 -12.13 -8.33
N ALA A 153 -9.32 -12.54 -9.58
CA ALA A 153 -10.43 -12.15 -10.45
C ALA A 153 -11.77 -12.67 -9.92
N ASN A 154 -12.84 -11.89 -10.11
CA ASN A 154 -14.17 -12.23 -9.62
C ASN A 154 -15.02 -13.06 -10.58
N THR A 155 -14.68 -13.12 -11.87
CA THR A 155 -15.53 -13.77 -12.88
C THR A 155 -14.77 -14.75 -13.77
N PRO A 156 -15.35 -15.92 -14.12
CA PRO A 156 -14.65 -17.00 -14.84
C PRO A 156 -14.88 -17.02 -16.37
N THR A 157 -15.24 -15.90 -17.01
CA THR A 157 -15.58 -15.85 -18.46
C THR A 157 -14.38 -15.45 -19.33
N GLU A 158 -14.45 -15.50 -20.68
CA GLU A 158 -13.36 -14.98 -21.54
C GLU A 158 -13.12 -13.46 -21.37
N LEU A 159 -14.14 -12.76 -20.84
CA LEU A 159 -14.08 -11.38 -20.38
C LEU A 159 -13.51 -11.24 -18.95
N ALA A 160 -13.06 -12.34 -18.33
CA ALA A 160 -12.52 -12.36 -16.97
C ALA A 160 -11.37 -11.36 -16.80
N ASP A 161 -11.38 -10.74 -15.62
CA ASP A 161 -10.26 -10.00 -15.07
C ASP A 161 -9.07 -10.95 -14.85
N TYR A 162 -7.86 -10.39 -14.75
CA TYR A 162 -6.69 -11.21 -14.52
C TYR A 162 -6.60 -11.58 -13.04
N SER A 163 -6.22 -12.84 -12.76
CA SER A 163 -5.69 -13.19 -11.44
C SER A 163 -4.19 -12.97 -11.46
N VAL A 164 -3.68 -12.24 -10.48
CA VAL A 164 -2.26 -11.89 -10.37
C VAL A 164 -1.69 -12.43 -9.06
N CYS A 165 -0.51 -13.04 -9.15
CA CYS A 165 0.33 -13.35 -8.01
C CYS A 165 1.70 -12.69 -8.18
N THR A 166 2.06 -11.80 -7.25
CA THR A 166 3.41 -11.29 -7.13
C THR A 166 4.13 -12.03 -6.00
N THR A 167 5.33 -12.54 -6.28
CA THR A 167 6.17 -13.25 -5.29
C THR A 167 7.36 -12.39 -4.91
N TRP A 168 7.49 -12.09 -3.62
CA TRP A 168 8.48 -11.17 -3.08
C TRP A 168 9.36 -11.83 -2.04
N ASP A 169 10.66 -11.64 -2.18
CA ASP A 169 11.61 -11.87 -1.10
C ASP A 169 11.81 -10.59 -0.31
N VAL A 170 11.86 -10.72 1.02
CA VAL A 170 12.07 -9.60 1.94
C VAL A 170 13.37 -9.81 2.70
N LYS A 171 14.23 -8.79 2.68
CA LYS A 171 15.48 -8.71 3.44
C LYS A 171 15.56 -7.35 4.14
N GLY A 172 15.36 -7.32 5.44
CA GLY A 172 15.23 -6.06 6.19
C GLY A 172 14.10 -5.19 5.62
N SER A 173 14.45 -4.02 5.11
CA SER A 173 13.53 -3.10 4.45
C SER A 173 13.45 -3.27 2.92
N HIS A 174 14.23 -4.18 2.34
CA HIS A 174 14.31 -4.38 0.89
C HIS A 174 13.37 -5.49 0.41
N PHE A 175 12.72 -5.23 -0.71
CA PHE A 175 11.82 -6.14 -1.42
C PHE A 175 12.42 -6.52 -2.75
N TYR A 176 12.50 -7.81 -3.04
CA TYR A 176 12.99 -8.34 -4.32
C TYR A 176 11.84 -9.08 -4.99
N LEU A 177 11.37 -8.56 -6.13
CA LEU A 177 10.32 -9.22 -6.91
C LEU A 177 10.92 -10.43 -7.63
N LEU A 178 10.52 -11.64 -7.24
CA LEU A 178 11.03 -12.87 -7.84
C LEU A 178 10.23 -13.29 -9.07
N ASN A 179 8.91 -13.15 -9.01
CA ASN A 179 8.02 -13.64 -10.04
C ASN A 179 6.69 -12.88 -10.06
N VAL A 180 6.13 -12.74 -11.27
CA VAL A 180 4.76 -12.29 -11.49
C VAL A 180 4.04 -13.33 -12.33
N LEU A 181 3.00 -13.92 -11.76
CA LEU A 181 2.04 -14.74 -12.51
C LEU A 181 0.82 -13.88 -12.80
N ARG A 182 0.47 -13.72 -14.08
CA ARG A 182 -0.73 -13.01 -14.53
C ARG A 182 -1.49 -13.89 -15.52
N LYS A 183 -2.65 -14.41 -15.11
CA LYS A 183 -3.46 -15.33 -15.94
C LYS A 183 -4.95 -15.11 -15.68
N LYS A 184 -5.77 -15.31 -16.71
CA LYS A 184 -7.22 -15.44 -16.54
C LYS A 184 -7.51 -16.88 -16.10
N LEU A 185 -7.96 -17.05 -14.87
CA LEU A 185 -8.15 -18.37 -14.26
C LEU A 185 -9.60 -18.51 -13.81
N ALA A 186 -10.23 -19.63 -14.18
CA ALA A 186 -11.44 -20.08 -13.51
C ALA A 186 -11.08 -20.62 -12.12
N TYR A 187 -12.06 -20.69 -11.22
CA TYR A 187 -11.83 -21.02 -9.81
C TYR A 187 -10.99 -22.31 -9.57
N PRO A 188 -11.26 -23.46 -10.23
CA PRO A 188 -10.45 -24.67 -10.02
C PRO A 188 -8.99 -24.53 -10.50
N ASP A 189 -8.76 -23.73 -11.55
CA ASP A 189 -7.41 -23.45 -12.04
C ASP A 189 -6.68 -22.42 -11.17
N LEU A 190 -7.41 -21.52 -10.53
CA LEU A 190 -6.88 -20.58 -9.55
C LEU A 190 -6.34 -21.32 -8.32
N GLU A 191 -7.11 -22.23 -7.73
CA GLU A 191 -6.67 -23.05 -6.60
C GLU A 191 -5.40 -23.86 -6.94
N ARG A 192 -5.41 -24.52 -8.12
CA ARG A 192 -4.24 -25.23 -8.66
C ARG A 192 -3.03 -24.31 -8.81
N ALA A 193 -3.21 -23.10 -9.34
CA ALA A 193 -2.13 -22.13 -9.51
C ALA A 193 -1.56 -21.69 -8.16
N VAL A 194 -2.38 -21.49 -7.14
CA VAL A 194 -1.90 -21.17 -5.78
C VAL A 194 -1.01 -22.29 -5.23
N HIS A 195 -1.45 -23.55 -5.35
CA HIS A 195 -0.64 -24.68 -4.91
C HIS A 195 0.67 -24.83 -5.70
N GLU A 196 0.64 -24.60 -7.01
CA GLU A 196 1.84 -24.64 -7.87
C GLU A 196 2.84 -23.55 -7.46
N GLN A 197 2.40 -22.30 -7.34
CA GLN A 197 3.24 -21.19 -6.89
C GLN A 197 3.75 -21.41 -5.47
N ASN A 198 2.95 -21.99 -4.57
CA ASN A 198 3.42 -22.35 -3.23
C ASN A 198 4.50 -23.45 -3.27
N ARG A 199 4.41 -24.42 -4.19
CA ARG A 199 5.45 -25.46 -4.35
C ARG A 199 6.74 -24.90 -4.94
N LEU A 200 6.64 -24.01 -5.94
CA LEU A 200 7.79 -23.43 -6.62
C LEU A 200 8.62 -22.53 -5.71
N PHE A 201 7.96 -21.66 -4.94
CA PHE A 201 8.64 -20.63 -4.15
C PHE A 201 8.66 -20.92 -2.65
N ASN A 202 7.88 -21.90 -2.18
CA ASN A 202 7.72 -22.23 -0.75
C ASN A 202 7.56 -20.97 0.13
N PRO A 203 6.60 -20.09 -0.18
CA PRO A 203 6.42 -18.84 0.55
C PRO A 203 6.16 -19.11 2.02
N SER A 204 6.56 -18.18 2.88
CA SER A 204 6.22 -18.20 4.31
C SER A 204 4.82 -17.67 4.59
N VAL A 205 4.31 -16.79 3.72
CA VAL A 205 2.97 -16.18 3.81
C VAL A 205 2.38 -16.08 2.41
N ILE A 206 1.10 -16.43 2.29
CA ILE A 206 0.29 -16.23 1.08
C ILE A 206 -0.85 -15.29 1.45
N LEU A 207 -0.81 -14.06 0.95
CA LEU A 207 -1.83 -13.05 1.13
C LEU A 207 -2.86 -13.19 0.01
N ILE A 208 -4.13 -13.24 0.38
CA ILE A 208 -5.25 -13.27 -0.56
C ILE A 208 -6.26 -12.24 -0.09
N GLU A 209 -6.75 -11.38 -0.99
CA GLU A 209 -7.80 -10.43 -0.66
C GLU A 209 -9.07 -11.18 -0.19
N ASP A 210 -9.58 -10.84 0.98
CA ASP A 210 -10.80 -11.41 1.53
C ASP A 210 -12.04 -10.71 0.96
N LYS A 211 -12.24 -10.89 -0.35
CA LYS A 211 -13.37 -10.34 -1.09
C LYS A 211 -13.77 -11.29 -2.20
N ALA A 212 -15.09 -11.47 -2.35
CA ALA A 212 -15.69 -12.23 -3.44
C ALA A 212 -15.03 -13.60 -3.68
N SER A 213 -14.36 -13.84 -4.81
CA SER A 213 -13.73 -15.15 -5.09
C SER A 213 -12.60 -15.51 -4.11
N GLY A 214 -11.91 -14.51 -3.57
CA GLY A 214 -10.82 -14.70 -2.62
C GLY A 214 -11.28 -15.29 -1.27
N THR A 215 -12.47 -14.95 -0.79
CA THR A 215 -12.99 -15.49 0.48
C THR A 215 -13.17 -17.01 0.42
N GLN A 216 -13.76 -17.53 -0.66
CA GLN A 216 -13.94 -18.97 -0.84
C GLN A 216 -12.57 -19.66 -1.02
N LEU A 217 -11.68 -19.06 -1.81
CA LEU A 217 -10.35 -19.59 -2.04
C LEU A 217 -9.57 -19.74 -0.73
N ILE A 218 -9.66 -18.77 0.17
CA ILE A 218 -8.99 -18.86 1.47
C ILE A 218 -9.54 -20.03 2.30
N GLN A 219 -10.86 -20.22 2.33
CA GLN A 219 -11.48 -21.32 3.08
C GLN A 219 -11.00 -22.68 2.56
N ASP A 220 -11.08 -22.90 1.25
CA ASP A 220 -10.70 -24.16 0.60
C ASP A 220 -9.19 -24.45 0.81
N LEU A 221 -8.33 -23.44 0.68
CA LEU A 221 -6.89 -23.60 0.90
C LEU A 221 -6.56 -23.93 2.37
N ILE A 222 -7.28 -23.34 3.33
CA ILE A 222 -7.08 -23.65 4.76
C ILE A 222 -7.56 -25.07 5.05
N GLU A 223 -8.70 -25.49 4.51
CA GLU A 223 -9.25 -26.85 4.67
C GLU A 223 -8.33 -27.93 4.07
N THR A 224 -7.69 -27.65 2.93
CA THR A 224 -6.68 -28.52 2.32
C THR A 224 -5.33 -28.53 3.06
N GLY A 225 -5.22 -27.76 4.16
CA GLY A 225 -4.07 -27.76 5.06
C GLY A 225 -3.00 -26.71 4.76
N LEU A 226 -3.29 -25.73 3.88
CA LEU A 226 -2.36 -24.65 3.55
C LEU A 226 -2.40 -23.53 4.61
N SER A 227 -1.84 -23.83 5.79
CA SER A 227 -1.83 -22.95 6.97
C SER A 227 -1.11 -21.60 6.80
N LYS A 228 -0.43 -21.39 5.67
CA LYS A 228 0.33 -20.17 5.35
C LYS A 228 -0.54 -19.06 4.75
N VAL A 229 -1.78 -19.37 4.37
CA VAL A 229 -2.73 -18.40 3.81
C VAL A 229 -3.17 -17.40 4.89
N ARG A 230 -3.25 -16.12 4.51
CA ARG A 230 -3.71 -15.03 5.35
C ARG A 230 -4.71 -14.18 4.59
N HIS A 231 -5.80 -13.83 5.26
CA HIS A 231 -6.77 -12.87 4.77
C HIS A 231 -6.13 -11.48 4.73
N TYR A 232 -6.26 -10.80 3.61
CA TYR A 232 -5.92 -9.40 3.48
C TYR A 232 -7.20 -8.58 3.23
N LYS A 233 -7.38 -7.50 3.99
CA LYS A 233 -8.47 -6.54 3.76
C LYS A 233 -7.83 -5.20 3.41
N PRO A 234 -7.93 -4.77 2.14
CA PRO A 234 -7.41 -3.48 1.73
C PRO A 234 -8.11 -2.35 2.50
N ASP A 235 -7.35 -1.36 2.94
CA ASP A 235 -7.86 -0.13 3.56
C ASP A 235 -7.64 1.05 2.61
N GLY A 236 -8.66 1.87 2.43
CA GLY A 236 -8.67 2.97 1.47
C GLY A 236 -8.85 2.54 0.00
N ASP A 237 -8.98 3.53 -0.89
CA ASP A 237 -9.09 3.29 -2.33
C ASP A 237 -7.75 2.83 -2.95
N LYS A 238 -7.81 2.29 -4.17
CA LYS A 238 -6.63 1.73 -4.86
C LYS A 238 -5.50 2.74 -5.03
N ILE A 239 -5.86 3.99 -5.32
CA ILE A 239 -4.91 5.10 -5.51
C ILE A 239 -4.18 5.36 -4.20
N MET A 240 -4.90 5.52 -3.09
CA MET A 240 -4.33 5.72 -1.76
C MET A 240 -3.44 4.55 -1.33
N ARG A 241 -3.82 3.32 -1.67
CA ARG A 241 -3.02 2.12 -1.34
C ARG A 241 -1.67 2.11 -2.04
N LEU A 242 -1.63 2.38 -3.35
CA LEU A 242 -0.36 2.50 -4.07
C LEU A 242 0.43 3.73 -3.59
N HIS A 243 -0.26 4.86 -3.39
CA HIS A 243 0.32 6.10 -2.88
C HIS A 243 1.08 5.91 -1.56
N ALA A 244 0.57 5.08 -0.65
CA ALA A 244 1.26 4.78 0.60
C ALA A 244 2.58 4.00 0.42
N GLN A 245 2.81 3.43 -0.77
CA GLN A 245 4.02 2.65 -1.09
C GLN A 245 5.03 3.40 -1.96
N THR A 246 4.65 4.52 -2.59
CA THR A 246 5.53 5.29 -3.50
C THR A 246 6.85 5.66 -2.85
N ALA A 247 6.82 6.11 -1.58
CA ALA A 247 8.03 6.45 -0.83
C ALA A 247 9.03 5.28 -0.70
N ALA A 248 8.54 4.05 -0.54
CA ALA A 248 9.41 2.89 -0.44
C ALA A 248 10.06 2.56 -1.80
N ILE A 249 9.28 2.70 -2.88
CA ILE A 249 9.76 2.48 -4.25
C ILE A 249 10.77 3.57 -4.63
N GLU A 250 10.44 4.84 -4.39
CA GLU A 250 11.28 6.00 -4.71
C GLU A 250 12.62 5.98 -3.97
N ASN A 251 12.63 5.54 -2.70
CA ASN A 251 13.86 5.40 -1.91
C ASN A 251 14.69 4.15 -2.28
N GLY A 252 14.32 3.41 -3.33
CA GLY A 252 15.11 2.28 -3.83
C GLY A 252 15.03 1.01 -2.99
N PHE A 253 14.00 0.86 -2.16
CA PHE A 253 13.79 -0.36 -1.38
C PHE A 253 13.15 -1.49 -2.20
N VAL A 254 12.66 -1.21 -3.40
CA VAL A 254 12.03 -2.20 -4.28
C VAL A 254 12.95 -2.54 -5.45
N HIS A 255 13.28 -3.81 -5.54
CA HIS A 255 14.24 -4.40 -6.46
C HIS A 255 13.50 -5.31 -7.44
N LEU A 256 13.71 -5.08 -8.73
CA LEU A 256 13.15 -5.86 -9.83
C LEU A 256 14.28 -6.60 -10.56
N PRO A 257 14.02 -7.78 -11.15
CA PRO A 257 15.05 -8.46 -11.92
C PRO A 257 15.43 -7.60 -13.11
N ARG A 258 16.67 -7.75 -13.58
CA ARG A 258 17.13 -7.06 -14.79
C ARG A 258 16.38 -7.52 -16.04
N ASP A 259 16.06 -8.81 -16.10
CA ASP A 259 15.34 -9.42 -17.21
C ASP A 259 14.33 -10.46 -16.69
N ALA A 260 13.10 -10.37 -17.18
CA ALA A 260 12.06 -11.38 -17.00
C ALA A 260 10.97 -11.17 -18.06
N HIS A 261 10.38 -12.27 -18.55
CA HIS A 261 9.36 -12.23 -19.61
C HIS A 261 8.10 -11.43 -19.24
N TRP A 262 7.78 -11.26 -17.95
CA TRP A 262 6.65 -10.50 -17.44
C TRP A 262 6.98 -9.04 -17.07
N LEU A 263 8.27 -8.66 -17.08
CA LEU A 263 8.73 -7.41 -16.47
C LEU A 263 8.22 -6.16 -17.19
N ALA A 264 8.20 -6.18 -18.53
CA ALA A 264 7.77 -5.04 -19.32
C ALA A 264 6.29 -4.71 -19.09
N ASP A 265 5.43 -5.72 -19.11
CA ASP A 265 3.99 -5.57 -18.86
C ASP A 265 3.71 -5.12 -17.43
N TYR A 266 4.45 -5.67 -16.46
CA TYR A 266 4.39 -5.25 -15.06
C TYR A 266 4.73 -3.77 -14.87
N LEU A 267 5.88 -3.34 -15.40
CA LEU A 267 6.32 -1.94 -15.29
C LEU A 267 5.36 -0.98 -15.99
N HIS A 268 4.87 -1.35 -17.17
CA HIS A 268 3.92 -0.54 -17.91
C HIS A 268 2.64 -0.31 -17.08
N GLU A 269 2.10 -1.36 -16.47
CA GLU A 269 0.89 -1.24 -15.64
C GLU A 269 1.12 -0.31 -14.43
N LEU A 270 2.22 -0.50 -13.70
CA LEU A 270 2.55 0.31 -12.51
C LEU A 270 2.83 1.79 -12.85
N THR A 271 3.41 2.07 -14.02
CA THR A 271 3.80 3.43 -14.43
C THR A 271 2.68 4.19 -15.14
N VAL A 272 1.64 3.52 -15.62
CA VAL A 272 0.46 4.18 -16.25
C VAL A 272 -0.69 4.34 -15.26
N PHE A 273 -0.71 3.58 -14.16
CA PHE A 273 -1.70 3.73 -13.09
C PHE A 273 -1.74 5.18 -12.53
N PRO A 274 -2.93 5.76 -12.29
CA PRO A 274 -4.27 5.15 -12.30
C PRO A 274 -4.99 5.17 -13.66
N ASN A 275 -4.33 5.64 -14.72
CA ASN A 275 -4.98 5.85 -16.03
C ASN A 275 -4.89 4.60 -16.92
N GLY A 276 -4.31 3.50 -16.42
CA GLY A 276 -4.17 2.24 -17.14
C GLY A 276 -5.50 1.48 -17.24
N ARG A 277 -5.60 0.58 -18.23
CA ARG A 277 -6.78 -0.29 -18.39
C ARG A 277 -6.87 -1.37 -17.30
N HIS A 278 -5.74 -1.74 -16.72
CA HIS A 278 -5.59 -2.80 -15.74
C HIS A 278 -4.90 -2.25 -14.50
N ASP A 279 -5.24 -2.79 -13.34
CA ASP A 279 -4.66 -2.43 -12.05
C ASP A 279 -4.40 -3.65 -11.15
N ASP A 280 -4.59 -4.87 -11.64
CA ASP A 280 -4.46 -6.11 -10.87
C ASP A 280 -3.03 -6.32 -10.33
N GLN A 281 -2.00 -5.96 -11.12
CA GLN A 281 -0.59 -6.02 -10.70
C GLN A 281 -0.24 -4.93 -9.70
N VAL A 282 -0.89 -3.77 -9.81
CA VAL A 282 -0.77 -2.66 -8.85
C VAL A 282 -1.36 -3.06 -7.51
N ASP A 283 -2.54 -3.68 -7.52
CA ASP A 283 -3.22 -4.15 -6.32
C ASP A 283 -2.38 -5.21 -5.59
N SER A 284 -1.95 -6.25 -6.31
CA SER A 284 -1.08 -7.29 -5.76
C SER A 284 0.23 -6.72 -5.18
N THR A 285 0.86 -5.75 -5.85
CA THR A 285 2.09 -5.09 -5.37
C THR A 285 1.84 -4.26 -4.12
N SER A 286 0.80 -3.42 -4.12
CA SER A 286 0.49 -2.53 -2.99
C SER A 286 0.17 -3.33 -1.72
N GLN A 287 -0.53 -4.46 -1.88
CA GLN A 287 -0.85 -5.42 -0.81
C GLN A 287 0.43 -6.03 -0.20
N ALA A 288 1.36 -6.51 -1.03
CA ALA A 288 2.61 -7.11 -0.57
C ALA A 288 3.47 -6.12 0.25
N LEU A 289 3.61 -4.89 -0.26
CA LEU A 289 4.39 -3.84 0.39
C LEU A 289 3.73 -3.35 1.69
N ALA A 290 2.40 -3.27 1.73
CA ALA A 290 1.66 -2.89 2.93
C ALA A 290 1.80 -3.91 4.07
N TRP A 291 1.82 -5.20 3.76
CA TRP A 291 1.88 -6.29 4.75
C TRP A 291 3.07 -6.18 5.71
N THR A 292 4.23 -5.80 5.19
CA THR A 292 5.46 -5.68 6.00
C THR A 292 5.48 -4.45 6.89
N LYS A 293 4.78 -3.37 6.51
CA LYS A 293 4.62 -2.15 7.32
C LYS A 293 3.71 -2.34 8.53
N GLN A 294 2.82 -3.33 8.50
CA GLN A 294 1.88 -3.63 9.58
C GLN A 294 2.50 -4.46 10.74
N ARG A 295 3.81 -4.71 10.73
CA ARG A 295 4.45 -5.59 11.72
C ARG A 295 4.72 -4.88 13.06
N PRO A 296 4.24 -5.44 14.20
CA PRO A 296 4.67 -5.00 15.52
C PRO A 296 6.17 -5.28 15.74
N PRO A 297 6.86 -4.51 16.60
CA PRO A 297 8.20 -4.85 17.06
C PRO A 297 8.24 -6.27 17.65
N GLY A 298 9.23 -7.08 17.27
CA GLY A 298 9.40 -8.46 17.75
C GLY A 298 8.81 -9.57 16.87
N TRP A 299 8.11 -9.24 15.78
CA TRP A 299 7.51 -10.23 14.87
C TRP A 299 8.52 -11.23 14.27
N GLY A 300 9.77 -10.82 14.05
CA GLY A 300 10.84 -11.69 13.57
C GLY A 300 11.18 -12.85 14.51
N ILE A 301 11.03 -12.67 15.83
CA ILE A 301 11.26 -13.75 16.81
C ILE A 301 10.11 -14.76 16.77
N PHE A 302 8.87 -14.29 16.62
CA PHE A 302 7.69 -15.15 16.50
C PHE A 302 7.71 -15.96 15.20
N GLU A 303 8.13 -15.33 14.10
CA GLU A 303 8.26 -16.02 12.81
C GLU A 303 9.40 -17.05 12.82
N TYR A 304 10.54 -16.74 13.45
CA TYR A 304 11.61 -17.71 13.68
C TYR A 304 11.11 -18.93 14.47
N TYR A 305 10.43 -18.71 15.60
CA TYR A 305 9.87 -19.82 16.40
C TYR A 305 8.77 -20.58 15.65
N ARG A 306 7.97 -19.93 14.81
CA ARG A 306 6.98 -20.59 13.94
C ARG A 306 7.66 -21.50 12.92
N GLN A 307 8.69 -21.01 12.24
CA GLN A 307 9.45 -21.79 11.25
C GLN A 307 10.14 -22.99 11.89
N GLU A 308 10.75 -22.81 13.07
CA GLU A 308 11.34 -23.91 13.85
C GLU A 308 10.27 -24.91 14.30
N ALA A 309 9.09 -24.45 14.72
CA ALA A 309 7.97 -25.34 15.06
C ALA A 309 7.44 -26.11 13.83
N GLU A 310 7.39 -25.51 12.64
CA GLU A 310 7.00 -26.19 11.41
C GLU A 310 8.04 -27.22 10.95
N LYS A 311 9.34 -26.91 11.07
CA LYS A 311 10.42 -27.88 10.84
C LYS A 311 10.36 -29.03 11.84
N ALA A 312 10.13 -28.73 13.13
CA ALA A 312 9.96 -29.72 14.18
C ALA A 312 8.73 -30.61 13.95
N LYS A 313 7.60 -30.04 13.51
CA LYS A 313 6.39 -30.80 13.12
C LYS A 313 6.64 -31.75 11.94
N ARG A 314 7.51 -31.39 11.00
CA ARG A 314 7.94 -32.28 9.90
C ARG A 314 8.86 -33.42 10.36
N LEU A 315 9.51 -33.27 11.52
CA LEU A 315 10.46 -34.24 12.08
C LEU A 315 9.84 -35.19 13.12
N ILE A 316 8.61 -34.95 13.56
CA ILE A 316 7.91 -35.88 14.45
C ILE A 316 7.22 -36.94 13.57
N PRO A 317 7.73 -38.18 13.50
CA PRO A 317 7.00 -39.25 12.83
C PRO A 317 5.63 -39.42 13.52
N PRO A 318 4.56 -39.74 12.76
CA PRO A 318 3.23 -39.88 13.33
C PRO A 318 3.28 -40.87 14.50
N VAL A 319 2.98 -40.38 15.70
CA VAL A 319 2.92 -41.22 16.90
C VAL A 319 1.68 -42.09 16.79
N MET A 320 1.87 -43.36 16.46
CA MET A 320 0.80 -44.35 16.47
C MET A 320 0.45 -44.67 17.93
N VAL A 321 -0.69 -44.15 18.39
CA VAL A 321 -1.21 -44.44 19.74
C VAL A 321 -2.15 -45.64 19.64
N ARG A 322 -1.82 -46.73 20.34
CA ARG A 322 -2.67 -47.94 20.40
C ARG A 322 -3.81 -47.70 21.39
N PHE A 323 -5.02 -47.51 20.88
CA PHE A 323 -6.22 -47.47 21.71
C PHE A 323 -6.67 -48.87 22.08
N LYS A 324 -6.92 -49.12 23.37
CA LYS A 324 -7.57 -50.34 23.85
C LYS A 324 -9.07 -50.07 23.92
N ALA A 325 -9.87 -50.76 23.10
CA ALA A 325 -11.32 -50.66 23.15
C ALA A 325 -11.83 -51.11 24.54
N PRO A 326 -12.79 -50.39 25.15
CA PRO A 326 -13.47 -50.86 26.36
C PRO A 326 -14.15 -52.22 26.13
N PRO A 327 -14.28 -53.07 27.16
CA PRO A 327 -14.97 -54.35 27.04
C PRO A 327 -16.39 -54.17 26.50
N GLY A 328 -16.74 -54.87 25.42
CA GLY A 328 -18.07 -54.82 24.80
C GLY A 328 -18.22 -53.85 23.61
N VAL A 329 -17.16 -53.11 23.23
CA VAL A 329 -17.20 -52.19 22.09
C VAL A 329 -16.52 -52.81 20.85
N SER A 330 -17.27 -52.96 19.75
CA SER A 330 -16.78 -53.62 18.52
C SER A 330 -16.12 -52.68 17.51
N ARG A 331 -16.32 -51.35 17.63
CA ARG A 331 -15.75 -50.33 16.73
C ARG A 331 -15.45 -49.03 17.46
N VAL A 332 -14.29 -48.44 17.18
CA VAL A 332 -13.88 -47.11 17.67
C VAL A 332 -13.65 -46.21 16.46
N TYR A 333 -14.22 -45.01 16.48
CA TYR A 333 -14.06 -44.01 15.42
C TYR A 333 -13.26 -42.82 15.98
N THR A 334 -12.27 -42.33 15.24
CA THR A 334 -11.59 -41.07 15.55
C THR A 334 -12.36 -39.89 14.95
N MET A 335 -12.24 -38.69 15.53
CA MET A 335 -12.86 -37.47 14.97
C MET A 335 -12.38 -37.11 13.56
N SER A 336 -11.31 -37.73 13.08
CA SER A 336 -10.79 -37.62 11.71
C SER A 336 -11.40 -38.61 10.71
N GLY A 337 -12.42 -39.40 11.11
CA GLY A 337 -13.19 -40.26 10.22
C GLY A 337 -12.49 -41.55 9.75
N HIS A 338 -11.35 -41.91 10.32
CA HIS A 338 -10.61 -43.11 9.94
C HIS A 338 -11.08 -44.34 10.74
N GLN A 339 -11.40 -45.44 10.05
CA GLN A 339 -11.74 -46.73 10.66
C GLN A 339 -10.48 -47.55 10.93
N HIS A 340 -10.34 -48.05 12.16
CA HIS A 340 -9.36 -49.07 12.49
C HIS A 340 -10.08 -50.39 12.83
N MET A 341 -9.72 -51.47 12.13
CA MET A 341 -10.11 -52.82 12.54
C MET A 341 -9.23 -53.23 13.72
N VAL A 342 -9.87 -53.77 14.77
CA VAL A 342 -9.22 -54.18 16.03
C VAL A 342 -8.33 -55.39 15.82
#